data_AF-D6TZK8-F1
#
_entry.id   AF-D6TZK8-F1
#
_cell.length_a   1.000
_cell.length_b   1.000
_cell.length_c   1.000
_cell.angle_alpha   90.00
_cell.angle_beta   90.00
_cell.angle_gamma   90.00
#
_symmetry.space_group_name_H-M   'P 1'
#
loop_
_entity.id
_entity.type
_entity.pdbx_description
1 polymer ?
#
loop_
_entity_poly.entity_id
_entity_poly.type
_entity_poly.pdbx_seq_one_letter_code
_entity_poly.pdbx_strand_id
1 'polypeptide(L)'
;MGVKTEKAVSLDQYTTNRATTSLHEYMLISAEDTPSEKAEVRRHAFLRLLGPGLLSGTSGNDPSAVTTYAIDGARIGYGHLWLLLFTTPLYYAVQFACAKIGRVSQKGLSQLLLERYGTKVALAISLLLSISNVALIAADLAAIGSGLELIMGIAWGYFIAPLALVLWFLTCRPDFEAFKKIFLTMSLVFLAYILASIFTHANWGSVLMHTLIPQMRWDLAGISSAVALLGATISPYSMFWQSHAEIEEQRGGTLKQQLRATRLDVGSGAMIGQTIVYFIMVTTASTLFVHHRPMLTATDAAYALEPLAGRLARYLFAIGLIGSGLVAIPVLLRSTFYAVSGACGWSPFSGGRSWQRGIYLVLLAAVVLTFTSLALHIPGIELIFWSNILAAIIAPLLVISILWIGNQRAIMKDQCLSLPHSMSLVIIVFILVASVLLLFYQLFAP
;
A
#
# COMPACT_ATOMS: atom_id res chain seq x y z
N MET A 1 -41.18 58.97 40.85
CA MET A 1 -39.74 59.32 40.78
C MET A 1 -39.05 58.31 39.87
N GLY A 2 -38.37 58.77 38.81
CA GLY A 2 -37.32 58.01 38.12
C GLY A 2 -37.75 57.10 36.97
N VAL A 3 -37.88 57.69 35.78
CA VAL A 3 -37.76 57.02 34.47
C VAL A 3 -36.33 56.48 34.30
N LYS A 4 -36.17 55.26 33.75
CA LYS A 4 -35.08 54.98 32.78
C LYS A 4 -35.37 53.77 31.91
N THR A 5 -35.31 54.07 30.62
CA THR A 5 -35.46 53.31 29.39
C THR A 5 -34.31 52.32 29.12
N GLU A 6 -34.67 51.18 28.53
CA GLU A 6 -34.17 50.62 27.27
C GLU A 6 -32.64 50.66 26.98
N LYS A 7 -32.04 49.48 26.74
CA LYS A 7 -31.24 49.21 25.52
C LYS A 7 -30.84 47.73 25.41
N ALA A 8 -31.24 47.12 24.30
CA ALA A 8 -30.65 45.90 23.77
C ALA A 8 -29.16 46.12 23.44
N VAL A 9 -28.31 45.14 23.73
CA VAL A 9 -26.93 45.10 23.23
C VAL A 9 -26.62 43.69 22.71
N SER A 10 -26.44 43.67 21.39
CA SER A 10 -25.85 42.71 20.46
C SER A 10 -25.05 41.51 21.01
N LEU A 11 -25.40 40.32 20.49
CA LEU A 11 -24.48 39.21 20.26
C LEU A 11 -23.42 39.63 19.24
N ASP A 12 -22.23 40.05 19.69
CA ASP A 12 -20.99 40.01 18.90
C ASP A 12 -19.81 40.37 19.79
N GLN A 13 -19.21 39.41 20.50
CA GLN A 13 -17.92 39.64 21.19
C GLN A 13 -17.10 38.40 21.62
N TYR A 14 -17.42 37.19 21.14
CA TYR A 14 -16.66 35.98 21.52
C TYR A 14 -15.71 35.40 20.45
N THR A 15 -15.51 36.10 19.32
CA THR A 15 -14.76 35.55 18.17
C THR A 15 -13.68 36.49 17.63
N THR A 16 -12.94 37.21 18.47
CA THR A 16 -11.83 38.03 17.95
C THR A 16 -10.72 38.31 18.98
N ASN A 17 -10.05 37.28 19.53
CA ASN A 17 -8.76 37.53 20.19
C ASN A 17 -7.85 36.28 20.39
N ARG A 18 -7.60 35.51 19.32
CA ARG A 18 -6.60 34.42 19.39
C ARG A 18 -5.72 34.24 18.13
N ALA A 19 -5.73 35.18 17.20
CA ALA A 19 -5.08 35.01 15.90
C ALA A 19 -3.91 35.98 15.60
N THR A 20 -3.50 36.84 16.53
CA THR A 20 -2.48 37.88 16.25
C THR A 20 -1.24 37.84 17.13
N THR A 21 -1.10 36.88 18.05
CA THR A 21 0.07 36.81 18.95
C THR A 21 1.15 35.83 18.47
N SER A 22 0.96 35.08 17.37
CA SER A 22 1.89 33.99 17.00
C SER A 22 2.87 34.31 15.86
N LEU A 23 2.86 35.51 15.26
CA LEU A 23 3.79 35.84 14.15
C LEU A 23 4.99 36.68 14.60
N HIS A 24 4.85 37.44 15.69
CA HIS A 24 5.95 38.28 16.18
C HIS A 24 6.97 37.49 17.00
N GLU A 25 6.52 36.43 17.69
CA GLU A 25 7.34 35.53 18.51
C GLU A 25 8.21 34.60 17.64
N TYR A 26 7.72 34.19 16.46
CA TYR A 26 8.49 33.37 15.51
C TYR A 26 9.63 34.13 14.81
N MET A 27 9.52 35.45 14.63
CA MET A 27 10.60 36.25 14.02
C MET A 27 11.76 36.53 14.98
N LEU A 28 11.54 36.46 16.29
CA LEU A 28 12.59 36.69 17.30
C LEU A 28 13.42 35.44 17.63
N ILE A 29 12.97 34.25 17.22
CA ILE A 29 13.69 32.98 17.43
C ILE A 29 14.70 32.69 16.30
N SER A 30 14.80 33.55 15.27
CA SER A 30 15.68 33.31 14.12
C SER A 30 17.17 33.70 14.32
N ALA A 31 17.61 34.04 15.53
CA ALA A 31 18.97 34.56 15.75
C ALA A 31 19.92 33.64 16.53
N GLU A 32 19.47 32.60 17.24
CA GLU A 32 20.34 31.81 18.12
C GLU A 32 20.02 30.29 18.15
N ASP A 33 19.84 29.66 16.99
CA ASP A 33 19.71 28.19 16.95
C ASP A 33 21.08 27.50 16.95
N THR A 34 21.39 26.80 18.05
CA THR A 34 22.58 25.96 18.20
C THR A 34 22.55 24.74 17.26
N PRO A 35 23.71 24.12 16.93
CA PRO A 35 23.78 23.00 15.97
C PRO A 35 22.93 21.77 16.36
N SER A 36 22.64 21.59 17.65
CA SER A 36 21.85 20.48 18.19
C SER A 36 20.35 20.61 17.87
N GLU A 37 19.77 21.81 18.01
CA GLU A 37 18.36 22.07 17.67
C GLU A 37 18.09 21.97 16.17
N LYS A 38 19.04 22.41 15.32
CA LYS A 38 18.93 22.23 13.86
C LYS A 38 18.95 20.76 13.44
N ALA A 39 19.65 19.90 14.18
CA ALA A 39 19.66 18.46 13.95
C ALA A 39 18.35 17.79 14.38
N GLU A 40 17.78 18.18 15.51
CA GLU A 40 16.48 17.70 15.98
C GLU A 40 15.33 18.18 15.09
N VAL A 41 15.31 19.45 14.69
CA VAL A 41 14.35 19.99 13.73
C VAL A 41 14.51 19.31 12.36
N ARG A 42 15.72 19.01 11.89
CA ARG A 42 15.94 18.19 10.67
C ARG A 42 15.45 16.76 10.83
N ARG A 43 15.58 16.15 12.00
CA ARG A 43 15.15 14.77 12.27
C ARG A 43 13.62 14.68 12.39
N HIS A 44 12.98 15.65 13.03
CA HIS A 44 11.53 15.83 13.03
C HIS A 44 10.98 16.21 11.65
N ALA A 45 11.74 16.96 10.84
CA ALA A 45 11.41 17.23 9.44
C ALA A 45 11.57 16.01 8.53
N PHE A 46 12.60 15.17 8.73
CA PHE A 46 12.79 13.92 8.01
C PHE A 46 11.68 12.90 8.31
N LEU A 47 11.20 12.87 9.56
CA LEU A 47 10.04 12.07 9.98
C LEU A 47 8.70 12.63 9.49
N ARG A 48 8.60 13.95 9.27
CA ARG A 48 7.50 14.59 8.50
C ARG A 48 7.69 14.49 6.98
N LEU A 49 8.83 13.99 6.51
CA LEU A 49 9.17 13.80 5.09
C LEU A 49 8.72 12.44 4.55
N LEU A 50 8.30 11.52 5.42
CA LEU A 50 7.57 10.30 5.04
C LEU A 50 6.13 10.68 4.71
N GLY A 51 5.97 11.37 3.58
CA GLY A 51 4.65 11.72 3.07
C GLY A 51 3.84 10.46 2.71
N PRO A 52 2.52 10.61 2.46
CA PRO A 52 1.66 9.52 2.03
C PRO A 52 2.22 8.71 0.86
N GLY A 53 2.96 9.34 -0.07
CA GLY A 53 3.57 8.68 -1.21
C GLY A 53 4.71 7.72 -0.83
N LEU A 54 5.66 8.16 0.01
CA LEU A 54 6.72 7.30 0.52
C LEU A 54 6.17 6.17 1.38
N LEU A 55 5.14 6.44 2.18
CA LEU A 55 4.45 5.40 2.92
C LEU A 55 3.78 4.41 1.98
N SER A 56 2.99 4.82 1.00
CA SER A 56 2.34 3.87 0.07
C SER A 56 3.32 3.05 -0.76
N GLY A 57 4.46 3.63 -1.15
CA GLY A 57 5.50 2.89 -1.87
C GLY A 57 6.25 1.87 -1.00
N THR A 58 6.41 2.15 0.30
CA THR A 58 7.09 1.22 1.23
C THR A 58 6.11 0.25 1.89
N SER A 59 4.88 0.67 2.16
CA SER A 59 3.79 -0.14 2.73
C SER A 59 3.09 -1.00 1.71
N GLY A 60 3.17 -0.66 0.41
CA GLY A 60 2.70 -1.50 -0.69
C GLY A 60 3.47 -2.82 -0.80
N ASN A 61 4.61 -2.95 -0.12
CA ASN A 61 5.36 -4.18 0.06
C ASN A 61 4.89 -4.91 1.34
N ASP A 62 3.59 -5.21 1.38
CA ASP A 62 3.02 -6.04 2.43
C ASP A 62 3.55 -7.49 2.37
N PRO A 63 3.38 -8.30 3.43
CA PRO A 63 3.90 -9.67 3.49
C PRO A 63 3.51 -10.52 2.29
N SER A 64 2.25 -10.41 1.86
CA SER A 64 1.73 -11.15 0.71
C SER A 64 2.42 -10.71 -0.59
N ALA A 65 2.59 -9.41 -0.82
CA ALA A 65 3.26 -8.86 -1.99
C ALA A 65 4.73 -9.28 -2.05
N VAL A 66 5.47 -9.12 -0.95
CA VAL A 66 6.89 -9.53 -0.83
C VAL A 66 7.04 -11.02 -1.15
N THR A 67 6.15 -11.84 -0.61
CA THR A 67 6.14 -13.28 -0.88
C THR A 67 5.83 -13.58 -2.34
N THR A 68 4.87 -12.88 -2.96
CA THR A 68 4.56 -13.01 -4.39
C THR A 68 5.74 -12.63 -5.28
N TYR A 69 6.47 -11.57 -4.96
CA TYR A 69 7.69 -11.20 -5.70
C TYR A 69 8.78 -12.27 -5.55
N ALA A 70 8.92 -12.85 -4.35
CA ALA A 70 9.84 -13.94 -4.13
C ALA A 70 9.46 -15.20 -4.93
N ILE A 71 8.16 -15.55 -4.96
CA ILE A 71 7.62 -16.65 -5.76
C ILE A 71 7.91 -16.44 -7.24
N ASP A 72 7.68 -15.24 -7.76
CA ASP A 72 7.91 -14.92 -9.17
C ASP A 72 9.39 -15.15 -9.55
N GLY A 73 10.32 -14.55 -8.80
CA GLY A 73 11.76 -14.74 -9.03
C GLY A 73 12.21 -16.20 -8.88
N ALA A 74 11.64 -16.95 -7.92
CA ALA A 74 11.97 -18.36 -7.72
C ALA A 74 11.40 -19.30 -8.78
N ARG A 75 10.27 -18.95 -9.43
CA ARG A 75 9.61 -19.78 -10.45
C ARG A 75 10.02 -19.43 -11.88
N ILE A 76 10.22 -18.14 -12.15
CA ILE A 76 10.41 -17.58 -13.49
C ILE A 76 11.86 -17.11 -13.70
N GLY A 77 12.66 -17.04 -12.64
CA GLY A 77 14.02 -16.51 -12.71
C GLY A 77 13.98 -15.01 -13.01
N TYR A 78 14.81 -14.56 -13.95
CA TYR A 78 14.85 -13.15 -14.34
C TYR A 78 13.75 -12.75 -15.35
N GLY A 79 12.90 -13.69 -15.78
CA GLY A 79 11.99 -13.50 -16.91
C GLY A 79 11.06 -12.29 -16.82
N HIS A 80 10.53 -11.97 -15.63
CA HIS A 80 9.60 -10.83 -15.48
C HIS A 80 10.25 -9.52 -15.01
N LEU A 81 11.59 -9.42 -14.95
CA LEU A 81 12.25 -8.17 -14.53
C LEU A 81 11.90 -6.97 -15.42
N TRP A 82 11.73 -7.18 -16.73
CA TRP A 82 11.29 -6.13 -17.65
C TRP A 82 9.88 -5.61 -17.32
N LEU A 83 9.01 -6.48 -16.78
CA LEU A 83 7.65 -6.10 -16.42
C LEU A 83 7.66 -5.09 -15.28
N LEU A 84 8.56 -5.24 -14.30
CA LEU A 84 8.76 -4.24 -13.24
C LEU A 84 9.25 -2.90 -13.80
N LEU A 85 10.23 -2.92 -14.69
CA LEU A 85 10.76 -1.69 -15.30
C LEU A 85 9.63 -0.93 -16.02
N PHE A 86 8.80 -1.64 -16.77
CA PHE A 86 7.71 -1.06 -17.54
C PHE A 86 6.53 -0.61 -16.68
N THR A 87 6.20 -1.37 -15.62
CA THR A 87 5.06 -1.07 -14.74
C THR A 87 5.38 0.01 -13.71
N THR A 88 6.64 0.23 -13.35
CA THR A 88 7.06 1.27 -12.38
C THR A 88 6.54 2.69 -12.73
N PRO A 89 6.75 3.24 -13.96
CA PRO A 89 6.20 4.55 -14.30
C PRO A 89 4.66 4.56 -14.34
N LEU A 90 4.03 3.43 -14.66
CA LEU A 90 2.57 3.29 -14.69
C LEU A 90 1.99 3.25 -13.27
N TYR A 91 2.62 2.53 -12.35
CA TYR A 91 2.31 2.51 -10.92
C TYR A 91 2.41 3.92 -10.34
N TYR A 92 3.50 4.63 -10.65
CA TYR A 92 3.64 6.04 -10.26
C TYR A 92 2.48 6.90 -10.80
N ALA A 93 2.07 6.71 -12.06
CA ALA A 93 0.96 7.45 -12.63
C ALA A 93 -0.39 7.18 -11.91
N VAL A 94 -0.65 5.92 -11.55
CA VAL A 94 -1.82 5.52 -10.74
C VAL A 94 -1.78 6.20 -9.37
N GLN A 95 -0.68 6.05 -8.63
CA GLN A 95 -0.56 6.61 -7.30
C GLN A 95 -0.61 8.14 -7.30
N PHE A 96 0.03 8.78 -8.27
CA PHE A 96 -0.03 10.24 -8.42
C PHE A 96 -1.43 10.72 -8.78
N ALA A 97 -2.18 9.98 -9.61
CA ALA A 97 -3.56 10.31 -9.93
C ALA A 97 -4.45 10.25 -8.67
N CYS A 98 -4.35 9.17 -7.88
CA CYS A 98 -5.06 9.05 -6.60
C CYS A 98 -4.71 10.18 -5.64
N ALA A 99 -3.42 10.49 -5.51
CA ALA A 99 -2.93 11.54 -4.64
C ALA A 99 -3.43 12.93 -5.06
N LYS A 100 -3.39 13.21 -6.37
CA LYS A 100 -3.89 14.47 -6.95
C LYS A 100 -5.40 14.62 -6.74
N ILE A 101 -6.17 13.54 -6.96
CA ILE A 101 -7.62 13.55 -6.74
C ILE A 101 -7.91 13.89 -5.28
N GLY A 102 -7.32 13.16 -4.32
CA GLY A 102 -7.52 13.42 -2.88
C GLY A 102 -7.16 14.85 -2.50
N ARG A 103 -6.02 15.35 -2.98
CA ARG A 103 -5.54 16.71 -2.69
C ARG A 103 -6.45 17.81 -3.26
N VAL A 104 -6.97 17.64 -4.47
CA VAL A 104 -7.78 18.68 -5.14
C VAL A 104 -9.25 18.63 -4.70
N SER A 105 -9.82 17.43 -4.60
CA SER A 105 -11.23 17.23 -4.26
C SER A 105 -11.50 17.38 -2.77
N GLN A 106 -10.51 17.08 -1.92
CA GLN A 106 -10.66 16.95 -0.47
C GLN A 106 -11.74 15.93 -0.07
N LYS A 107 -12.00 14.93 -0.93
CA LYS A 107 -12.98 13.86 -0.74
C LYS A 107 -12.40 12.50 -1.13
N GLY A 108 -12.82 11.46 -0.43
CA GLY A 108 -12.42 10.08 -0.72
C GLY A 108 -12.95 9.59 -2.07
N LEU A 109 -12.29 8.59 -2.67
CA LEU A 109 -12.70 8.04 -3.96
C LEU A 109 -14.13 7.49 -3.94
N SER A 110 -14.53 6.74 -2.91
CA SER A 110 -15.89 6.21 -2.76
C SER A 110 -16.96 7.30 -2.66
N GLN A 111 -16.67 8.39 -1.95
CA GLN A 111 -17.57 9.54 -1.84
C GLN A 111 -17.75 10.24 -3.19
N LEU A 112 -16.66 10.42 -3.94
CA LEU A 112 -16.72 10.99 -5.29
C LEU A 112 -17.52 10.10 -6.25
N LEU A 113 -17.38 8.78 -6.14
CA LEU A 113 -18.18 7.83 -6.91
C LEU A 113 -19.67 7.95 -6.54
N LEU A 114 -19.98 8.04 -5.25
CA LEU A 114 -21.36 8.19 -4.78
C LEU A 114 -22.01 9.47 -5.31
N GLU A 115 -21.31 10.60 -5.21
CA GLU A 115 -21.82 11.92 -5.63
C GLU A 115 -22.04 12.04 -7.14
N ARG A 116 -21.27 11.31 -7.95
CA ARG A 116 -21.24 11.50 -9.41
C ARG A 116 -21.88 10.37 -10.20
N TYR A 117 -21.79 9.14 -9.69
CA TYR A 117 -22.26 7.92 -10.35
C TYR A 117 -23.34 7.18 -9.55
N GLY A 118 -23.69 7.69 -8.37
CA GLY A 118 -24.76 7.15 -7.52
C GLY A 118 -24.34 5.93 -6.70
N THR A 119 -25.27 5.51 -5.83
CA THR A 119 -25.02 4.49 -4.79
C THR A 119 -24.63 3.13 -5.36
N LYS A 120 -25.21 2.72 -6.50
CA LYS A 120 -24.94 1.40 -7.10
C LYS A 120 -23.48 1.24 -7.51
N VAL A 121 -22.91 2.24 -8.17
CA VAL A 121 -21.51 2.23 -8.64
C VAL A 121 -20.56 2.32 -7.45
N ALA A 122 -20.84 3.22 -6.50
CA ALA A 122 -20.02 3.38 -5.30
C ALA A 122 -19.97 2.10 -4.45
N LEU A 123 -21.13 1.45 -4.23
CA LEU A 123 -21.20 0.19 -3.50
C LEU A 123 -20.53 -0.96 -4.25
N ALA A 124 -20.72 -1.09 -5.56
CA ALA A 124 -20.09 -2.14 -6.35
C ALA A 124 -18.56 -2.07 -6.27
N ILE A 125 -17.99 -0.88 -6.47
CA ILE A 125 -16.55 -0.65 -6.39
C ILE A 125 -16.02 -0.90 -4.97
N SER A 126 -16.74 -0.42 -3.95
CA SER A 126 -16.34 -0.62 -2.55
C SER A 126 -16.44 -2.08 -2.11
N LEU A 127 -17.41 -2.83 -2.63
CA LEU A 127 -17.55 -4.26 -2.38
C LEU A 127 -16.40 -5.05 -3.03
N LEU A 128 -16.06 -4.76 -4.29
CA LEU A 128 -14.92 -5.36 -4.97
C LEU A 128 -13.62 -5.10 -4.20
N LEU A 129 -13.39 -3.85 -3.78
CA LEU A 129 -12.24 -3.53 -2.92
C LEU A 129 -12.27 -4.33 -1.61
N SER A 130 -13.44 -4.42 -0.96
CA SER A 130 -13.59 -5.16 0.30
C SER A 130 -13.24 -6.64 0.14
N ILE A 131 -13.68 -7.26 -0.95
CA ILE A 131 -13.35 -8.66 -1.28
C ILE A 131 -11.84 -8.82 -1.47
N SER A 132 -11.21 -7.93 -2.27
CA SER A 132 -9.75 -7.94 -2.47
C SER A 132 -9.01 -7.79 -1.15
N ASN A 133 -9.44 -6.87 -0.28
CA ASN A 133 -8.77 -6.58 0.97
C ASN A 133 -8.93 -7.73 1.97
N VAL A 134 -10.09 -8.39 2.03
CA VAL A 134 -10.28 -9.58 2.87
C VAL A 134 -9.33 -10.70 2.45
N ALA A 135 -9.17 -10.93 1.14
CA ALA A 135 -8.22 -11.90 0.60
C ALA A 135 -6.77 -11.53 0.94
N LEU A 136 -6.36 -10.27 0.72
CA LEU A 136 -5.02 -9.79 1.06
C LEU A 136 -4.72 -9.86 2.57
N ILE A 137 -5.67 -9.49 3.43
CA ILE A 137 -5.49 -9.63 4.89
C ILE A 137 -5.34 -11.11 5.26
N ALA A 138 -6.13 -12.00 4.66
CA ALA A 138 -6.03 -13.43 4.92
C ALA A 138 -4.67 -13.99 4.48
N ALA A 139 -4.15 -13.54 3.33
CA ALA A 139 -2.82 -13.85 2.83
C ALA A 139 -1.71 -13.31 3.74
N ASP A 140 -1.83 -12.07 4.21
CA ASP A 140 -0.87 -11.45 5.13
C ASP A 140 -0.83 -12.17 6.47
N LEU A 141 -1.99 -12.57 7.02
CA LEU A 141 -2.05 -13.40 8.23
C LEU A 141 -1.31 -14.74 8.03
N ALA A 142 -1.45 -15.37 6.86
CA ALA A 142 -0.74 -16.60 6.53
C ALA A 142 0.78 -16.37 6.38
N ALA A 143 1.18 -15.27 5.73
CA ALA A 143 2.59 -14.91 5.55
C ALA A 143 3.29 -14.60 6.90
N ILE A 144 2.65 -13.81 7.75
CA ILE A 144 3.17 -13.48 9.09
C ILE A 144 3.20 -14.75 9.96
N GLY A 145 2.15 -15.57 9.91
CA GLY A 145 2.11 -16.86 10.60
C GLY A 145 3.26 -17.77 10.16
N SER A 146 3.56 -17.83 8.87
CA SER A 146 4.70 -18.58 8.33
C SER A 146 6.03 -18.02 8.86
N GLY A 147 6.18 -16.70 8.91
CA GLY A 147 7.35 -16.06 9.52
C GLY A 147 7.53 -16.42 11.00
N LEU A 148 6.44 -16.50 11.76
CA LEU A 148 6.46 -16.91 13.17
C LEU A 148 6.77 -18.40 13.33
N GLU A 149 6.25 -19.25 12.45
CA GLU A 149 6.56 -20.68 12.38
C GLU A 149 8.07 -20.90 12.21
N LEU A 150 8.73 -20.12 11.37
CA LEU A 150 10.17 -20.21 11.14
C LEU A 150 11.01 -19.87 12.39
N ILE A 151 10.51 -19.00 13.27
CA ILE A 151 11.19 -18.60 14.50
C ILE A 151 10.88 -19.58 15.64
N MET A 152 9.62 -19.98 15.78
CA MET A 152 9.13 -20.71 16.96
C MET A 152 8.99 -22.23 16.72
N GLY A 153 9.02 -22.69 15.48
CA GLY A 153 8.83 -24.11 15.12
C GLY A 153 7.40 -24.62 15.30
N ILE A 154 6.41 -23.72 15.42
CA ILE A 154 4.98 -24.04 15.60
C ILE A 154 4.26 -23.75 14.29
N ALA A 155 3.39 -24.65 13.83
CA ALA A 155 2.67 -24.48 12.57
C ALA A 155 1.95 -23.12 12.47
N TRP A 156 2.05 -22.45 11.33
CA TRP A 156 1.56 -21.09 11.11
C TRP A 156 0.09 -20.88 11.48
N GLY A 157 -0.74 -21.92 11.32
CA GLY A 157 -2.17 -21.90 11.63
C GLY A 157 -2.49 -21.55 13.08
N TYR A 158 -1.61 -21.91 14.03
CA TYR A 158 -1.79 -21.57 15.45
C TYR A 158 -1.62 -20.08 15.73
N PHE A 159 -0.93 -19.34 14.85
CA PHE A 159 -0.67 -17.92 15.04
C PHE A 159 -1.81 -17.02 14.54
N ILE A 160 -2.73 -17.52 13.70
CA ILE A 160 -3.78 -16.70 13.06
C ILE A 160 -4.64 -15.97 14.10
N ALA A 161 -5.22 -16.71 15.05
CA ALA A 161 -6.08 -16.16 16.09
C ALA A 161 -5.36 -15.14 17.01
N PRO A 162 -4.19 -15.47 17.61
CA PRO A 162 -3.47 -14.50 18.44
C PRO A 162 -3.00 -13.29 17.65
N LEU A 163 -2.55 -13.44 16.40
CA LEU A 163 -2.17 -12.33 15.55
C LEU A 163 -3.35 -11.41 15.25
N ALA A 164 -4.51 -11.97 14.91
CA ALA A 164 -5.73 -11.19 14.69
C ALA A 164 -6.16 -10.42 15.95
N LEU A 165 -6.02 -11.02 17.14
CA LEU A 165 -6.32 -10.35 18.40
C LEU A 165 -5.35 -9.19 18.67
N VAL A 166 -4.05 -9.39 18.42
CA VAL A 166 -3.03 -8.33 18.52
C VAL A 166 -3.32 -7.19 17.53
N LEU A 167 -3.63 -7.52 16.28
CA LEU A 167 -3.98 -6.54 15.24
C LEU A 167 -5.24 -5.75 15.59
N TRP A 168 -6.27 -6.44 16.09
CA TRP A 168 -7.49 -5.79 16.56
C TRP A 168 -7.20 -4.81 17.69
N PHE A 169 -6.44 -5.24 18.69
CA PHE A 169 -6.05 -4.42 19.83
C PHE A 169 -5.21 -3.20 19.41
N LEU A 170 -4.23 -3.39 18.53
CA LEU A 170 -3.38 -2.31 18.01
C LEU A 170 -4.18 -1.31 17.16
N THR A 171 -5.10 -1.80 16.33
CA THR A 171 -5.91 -0.93 15.45
C THR A 171 -6.89 -0.06 16.23
N CYS A 172 -7.37 -0.55 17.39
CA CYS A 172 -8.27 0.22 18.25
C CYS A 172 -7.56 1.26 19.12
N ARG A 173 -6.23 1.23 19.22
CA ARG A 173 -5.45 2.19 20.02
C ARG A 173 -5.27 3.50 19.25
N PRO A 174 -5.52 4.66 19.88
CA PRO A 174 -5.27 5.97 19.27
C PRO A 174 -3.77 6.20 19.00
N ASP A 175 -2.88 5.57 19.78
CA ASP A 175 -1.42 5.68 19.65
C ASP A 175 -0.79 4.82 18.54
N PHE A 176 -1.60 4.25 17.62
CA PHE A 176 -1.09 3.40 16.54
C PHE A 176 0.01 4.08 15.71
N GLU A 177 -0.06 5.40 15.54
CA GLU A 177 0.97 6.18 14.82
C GLU A 177 2.37 6.09 15.47
N ALA A 178 2.45 5.84 16.78
CA ALA A 178 3.73 5.59 17.46
C ALA A 178 4.31 4.21 17.09
N PHE A 179 3.46 3.18 17.00
CA PHE A 179 3.87 1.81 16.67
C PHE A 179 4.26 1.64 15.20
N LYS A 180 3.61 2.39 14.30
CA LYS A 180 3.90 2.39 12.86
C LYS A 180 5.38 2.62 12.56
N LYS A 181 6.07 3.47 13.33
CA LYS A 181 7.51 3.72 13.17
C LYS A 181 8.35 2.47 13.45
N ILE A 182 8.01 1.73 14.50
CA ILE A 182 8.71 0.51 14.89
C ILE A 182 8.54 -0.53 13.79
N PHE A 183 7.32 -0.75 13.33
CA PHE A 183 7.01 -1.73 12.31
C PHE A 183 7.61 -1.38 10.94
N LEU A 184 7.59 -0.10 10.55
CA LEU A 184 8.26 0.36 9.33
C LEU A 184 9.78 0.17 9.41
N THR A 185 10.37 0.36 10.60
CA THR A 185 11.80 0.07 10.84
C THR A 185 12.09 -1.43 10.71
N MET A 186 11.21 -2.30 11.21
CA MET A 186 11.33 -3.75 11.00
C MET A 186 11.26 -4.12 9.51
N SER A 187 10.42 -3.45 8.72
CA SER A 187 10.33 -3.66 7.26
C SER A 187 11.56 -3.19 6.49
N LEU A 188 12.43 -2.34 7.07
CA LEU A 188 13.68 -1.93 6.41
C LEU A 188 14.61 -3.11 6.15
N VAL A 189 14.38 -4.27 6.79
CA VAL A 189 15.09 -5.50 6.45
C VAL A 189 14.93 -5.88 4.98
N PHE A 190 13.87 -5.47 4.28
CA PHE A 190 13.77 -5.73 2.84
C PHE A 190 14.82 -4.98 2.01
N LEU A 191 15.43 -3.90 2.52
CA LEU A 191 16.61 -3.29 1.89
C LEU A 191 17.83 -4.22 1.90
N ALA A 192 17.87 -5.21 2.80
CA ALA A 192 18.92 -6.22 2.82
C ALA A 192 18.94 -7.07 1.54
N TYR A 193 17.82 -7.19 0.81
CA TYR A 193 17.79 -7.86 -0.50
C TYR A 193 18.66 -7.13 -1.54
N ILE A 194 18.79 -5.81 -1.44
CA ILE A 194 19.69 -5.04 -2.31
C ILE A 194 21.12 -5.51 -2.10
N LEU A 195 21.57 -5.58 -0.84
CA LEU A 195 22.89 -6.10 -0.51
C LEU A 195 23.01 -7.57 -0.88
N ALA A 196 22.02 -8.41 -0.55
CA ALA A 196 22.03 -9.84 -0.83
C ALA A 196 22.26 -10.14 -2.31
N SER A 197 21.61 -9.42 -3.22
CA SER A 197 21.80 -9.57 -4.68
C SER A 197 23.26 -9.40 -5.14
N ILE A 198 24.06 -8.62 -4.41
CA ILE A 198 25.48 -8.41 -4.72
C ILE A 198 26.30 -9.62 -4.23
N PHE A 199 25.96 -10.17 -3.06
CA PHE A 199 26.62 -11.34 -2.47
C PHE A 199 26.20 -12.68 -3.09
N THR A 200 25.07 -12.74 -3.81
CA THR A 200 24.60 -13.96 -4.46
C THR A 200 25.35 -14.28 -5.76
N HIS A 201 26.33 -13.46 -6.15
CA HIS A 201 27.04 -13.55 -7.43
C HIS A 201 26.07 -13.63 -8.63
N ALA A 202 24.97 -12.86 -8.57
CA ALA A 202 24.01 -12.78 -9.66
C ALA A 202 24.71 -12.44 -10.98
N ASN A 203 24.33 -13.12 -12.06
CA ASN A 203 24.83 -12.80 -13.40
C ASN A 203 24.19 -11.47 -13.85
N TRP A 204 24.86 -10.35 -13.53
CA TRP A 204 24.38 -9.01 -13.84
C TRP A 204 24.16 -8.76 -15.34
N GLY A 205 24.91 -9.45 -16.21
CA GLY A 205 24.68 -9.41 -17.65
C GLY A 205 23.30 -9.98 -18.01
N SER A 206 22.95 -11.12 -17.44
CA SER A 206 21.63 -11.74 -17.61
C SER A 206 20.52 -10.91 -16.97
N VAL A 207 20.73 -10.39 -15.75
CA VAL A 207 19.78 -9.50 -15.05
C VAL A 207 19.44 -8.28 -15.91
N LEU A 208 20.45 -7.57 -16.42
CA LEU A 208 20.26 -6.40 -17.26
C LEU A 208 19.57 -6.77 -18.59
N MET A 209 19.98 -7.88 -19.21
CA MET A 209 19.36 -8.38 -20.44
C MET A 209 17.85 -8.61 -20.24
N HIS A 210 17.44 -9.35 -19.21
CA HIS A 210 16.03 -9.65 -18.94
C HIS A 210 15.26 -8.45 -18.37
N THR A 211 15.95 -7.40 -17.91
CA THR A 211 15.33 -6.14 -17.49
C THR A 211 14.99 -5.26 -18.68
N LEU A 212 15.83 -5.26 -19.73
CA LEU A 212 15.66 -4.41 -20.91
C LEU A 212 14.95 -5.10 -22.08
N ILE A 213 15.12 -6.42 -22.20
CA ILE A 213 14.57 -7.23 -23.27
C ILE A 213 13.42 -8.06 -22.73
N PRO A 214 12.17 -7.82 -23.17
CA PRO A 214 11.02 -8.58 -22.74
C PRO A 214 11.17 -10.07 -23.07
N GLN A 215 11.16 -10.90 -22.05
CA GLN A 215 11.06 -12.35 -22.18
C GLN A 215 9.87 -12.81 -21.35
N MET A 216 9.01 -13.63 -21.95
CA MET A 216 7.80 -14.08 -21.28
C MET A 216 7.66 -15.58 -21.53
N ARG A 217 7.39 -16.32 -20.47
CA ARG A 217 6.94 -17.72 -20.59
C ARG A 217 5.43 -17.69 -20.81
N TRP A 218 4.99 -18.30 -21.91
CA TRP A 218 3.58 -18.35 -22.31
C TRP A 218 2.86 -19.60 -21.77
N ASP A 219 3.33 -20.13 -20.66
CA ASP A 219 2.69 -21.20 -19.91
C ASP A 219 1.88 -20.63 -18.74
N LEU A 220 1.04 -21.47 -18.12
CA LEU A 220 0.24 -21.07 -16.96
C LEU A 220 1.12 -20.51 -15.83
N ALA A 221 2.31 -21.09 -15.61
CA ALA A 221 3.24 -20.64 -14.58
C ALA A 221 3.74 -19.21 -14.83
N GLY A 222 4.17 -18.89 -16.05
CA GLY A 222 4.62 -17.55 -16.45
C GLY A 222 3.49 -16.54 -16.37
N ILE A 223 2.35 -16.83 -16.98
CA ILE A 223 1.25 -15.86 -17.03
C ILE A 223 0.63 -15.64 -15.65
N SER A 224 0.41 -16.69 -14.84
CA SER A 224 -0.12 -16.52 -13.48
C SER A 224 0.83 -15.76 -12.57
N SER A 225 2.15 -15.98 -12.69
CA SER A 225 3.13 -15.26 -11.86
C SER A 225 3.23 -13.79 -12.25
N ALA A 226 3.16 -13.46 -13.55
CA ALA A 226 3.08 -12.08 -14.02
C ALA A 226 1.79 -11.37 -13.55
N VAL A 227 0.64 -12.05 -13.57
CA VAL A 227 -0.62 -11.49 -13.07
C VAL A 227 -0.54 -11.27 -11.56
N ALA A 228 0.00 -12.22 -10.80
CA ALA A 228 0.22 -12.05 -9.36
C ALA A 228 1.16 -10.88 -9.06
N LEU A 229 2.26 -10.76 -9.82
CA LEU A 229 3.23 -9.66 -9.73
C LEU A 229 2.56 -8.30 -9.99
N LEU A 230 1.72 -8.19 -11.02
CA LEU A 230 0.97 -6.98 -11.34
C LEU A 230 -0.05 -6.62 -10.24
N GLY A 231 -0.74 -7.61 -9.69
CA GLY A 231 -1.71 -7.41 -8.61
C GLY A 231 -1.07 -6.97 -7.31
N ALA A 232 0.05 -7.59 -6.93
CA ALA A 232 0.84 -7.18 -5.78
C ALA A 232 1.36 -5.74 -5.94
N THR A 233 1.87 -5.40 -7.14
CA THR A 233 2.41 -4.07 -7.44
C THR A 233 1.33 -2.99 -7.45
N ILE A 234 0.20 -3.25 -8.11
CA ILE A 234 -0.88 -2.29 -8.35
C ILE A 234 -2.10 -2.68 -7.53
N SER A 235 -1.88 -2.75 -6.22
CA SER A 235 -2.87 -3.23 -5.28
C SER A 235 -4.08 -2.29 -5.18
N PRO A 236 -5.33 -2.80 -5.31
CA PRO A 236 -6.58 -2.06 -5.10
C PRO A 236 -6.61 -1.10 -3.91
N TYR A 237 -6.15 -1.57 -2.74
CA TYR A 237 -6.21 -0.78 -1.51
C TYR A 237 -5.29 0.44 -1.52
N SER A 238 -4.13 0.35 -2.19
CA SER A 238 -3.15 1.44 -2.21
C SER A 238 -3.73 2.66 -2.92
N MET A 239 -4.64 2.45 -3.88
CA MET A 239 -5.33 3.52 -4.60
C MET A 239 -6.27 4.32 -3.68
N PHE A 240 -7.09 3.62 -2.90
CA PHE A 240 -8.00 4.24 -1.94
C PHE A 240 -7.24 4.89 -0.79
N TRP A 241 -6.28 4.16 -0.22
CA TRP A 241 -5.43 4.67 0.86
C TRP A 241 -4.68 5.93 0.43
N GLN A 242 -4.03 5.95 -0.73
CA GLN A 242 -3.27 7.12 -1.22
C GLN A 242 -4.16 8.36 -1.34
N SER A 243 -5.38 8.21 -1.84
CA SER A 243 -6.32 9.33 -1.95
C SER A 243 -6.73 9.89 -0.58
N HIS A 244 -6.99 9.00 0.39
CA HIS A 244 -7.40 9.38 1.74
C HIS A 244 -6.25 9.97 2.56
N ALA A 245 -5.07 9.35 2.51
CA ALA A 245 -3.88 9.83 3.20
C ALA A 245 -3.48 11.23 2.73
N GLU A 246 -3.69 11.59 1.45
CA GLU A 246 -3.46 12.93 0.95
C GLU A 246 -4.48 13.99 1.41
N ILE A 247 -5.66 13.57 1.86
CA ILE A 247 -6.66 14.45 2.50
C ILE A 247 -6.26 14.72 3.95
N GLU A 248 -5.82 13.68 4.67
CA GLU A 248 -5.38 13.79 6.06
C GLU A 248 -4.06 14.59 6.21
N GLU A 249 -3.20 14.52 5.20
CA GLU A 249 -1.89 15.18 5.20
C GLU A 249 -2.01 16.72 5.03
N GLN A 250 -1.68 17.45 6.09
CA GLN A 250 -1.68 18.92 6.07
C GLN A 250 -0.41 19.48 5.42
N ARG A 251 -0.53 19.98 4.18
CA ARG A 251 0.57 20.66 3.47
C ARG A 251 0.29 22.16 3.39
N GLY A 252 1.22 22.98 3.87
CA GLY A 252 1.18 24.43 3.68
C GLY A 252 1.42 24.85 2.22
N GLY A 253 1.10 26.10 1.91
CA GLY A 253 1.38 26.71 0.60
C GLY A 253 0.26 26.59 -0.43
N THR A 254 0.54 27.10 -1.63
CA THR A 254 -0.41 27.10 -2.75
C THR A 254 -0.67 25.69 -3.27
N LEU A 255 -1.83 25.45 -3.90
CA LEU A 255 -2.15 24.15 -4.51
C LEU A 255 -1.05 23.67 -5.48
N LYS A 256 -0.44 24.58 -6.23
CA LYS A 256 0.68 24.26 -7.14
C LYS A 256 1.92 23.76 -6.40
N GLN A 257 2.25 24.34 -5.24
CA GLN A 257 3.35 23.88 -4.39
C GLN A 257 3.02 22.53 -3.76
N GLN A 258 1.80 22.36 -3.24
CA GLN A 258 1.34 21.09 -2.68
C GLN A 258 1.42 19.96 -3.72
N LEU A 259 0.96 20.19 -4.96
CA LEU A 259 1.03 19.20 -6.03
C LEU A 259 2.46 18.88 -6.49
N ARG A 260 3.38 19.85 -6.43
CA ARG A 260 4.82 19.58 -6.68
C ARG A 260 5.41 18.70 -5.57
N ALA A 261 5.07 18.97 -4.32
CA ALA A 261 5.48 18.14 -3.19
C ALA A 261 4.89 16.73 -3.30
N THR A 262 3.59 16.60 -3.60
CA THR A 262 2.93 15.32 -3.88
C THR A 262 3.65 14.54 -4.98
N ARG A 263 4.09 15.22 -6.04
CA ARG A 263 4.81 14.58 -7.14
C ARG A 263 6.13 13.95 -6.69
N LEU A 264 6.92 14.70 -5.92
CA LEU A 264 8.20 14.23 -5.41
C LEU A 264 8.03 13.11 -4.39
N ASP A 265 7.06 13.26 -3.48
CA ASP A 265 6.71 12.26 -2.47
C ASP A 265 6.30 10.93 -3.11
N VAL A 266 5.28 10.94 -3.96
CA VAL A 266 4.81 9.73 -4.67
C VAL A 266 5.90 9.15 -5.59
N GLY A 267 6.66 10.01 -6.28
CA GLY A 267 7.75 9.58 -7.15
C GLY A 267 8.86 8.87 -6.40
N SER A 268 9.31 9.44 -5.27
CA SER A 268 10.34 8.84 -4.43
C SER A 268 9.87 7.53 -3.80
N GLY A 269 8.62 7.49 -3.32
CA GLY A 269 8.01 6.28 -2.77
C GLY A 269 7.93 5.16 -3.78
N ALA A 270 7.42 5.44 -4.98
CA ALA A 270 7.33 4.47 -6.06
C ALA A 270 8.72 3.93 -6.45
N MET A 271 9.72 4.80 -6.57
CA MET A 271 11.07 4.37 -6.95
C MET A 271 11.72 3.50 -5.89
N ILE A 272 11.65 3.88 -4.61
CA ILE A 272 12.23 3.09 -3.52
C ILE A 272 11.51 1.74 -3.39
N GLY A 273 10.17 1.75 -3.42
CA GLY A 273 9.35 0.55 -3.37
C GLY A 273 9.69 -0.44 -4.48
N GLN A 274 9.66 0.02 -5.74
CA GLN A 274 9.94 -0.83 -6.90
C GLN A 274 11.40 -1.29 -6.96
N THR A 275 12.34 -0.50 -6.44
CA THR A 275 13.74 -0.93 -6.32
C THR A 275 13.84 -2.12 -5.36
N ILE A 276 13.18 -2.06 -4.19
CA ILE A 276 13.16 -3.18 -3.24
C ILE A 276 12.56 -4.42 -3.90
N VAL A 277 11.43 -4.29 -4.59
CA VAL A 277 10.78 -5.40 -5.32
C VAL A 277 11.71 -6.02 -6.37
N TYR A 278 12.38 -5.18 -7.17
CA TYR A 278 13.34 -5.62 -8.17
C TYR A 278 14.47 -6.47 -7.56
N PHE A 279 15.06 -6.01 -6.46
CA PHE A 279 16.13 -6.74 -5.80
C PHE A 279 15.65 -7.99 -5.06
N ILE A 280 14.42 -8.04 -4.57
CA ILE A 280 13.81 -9.28 -4.06
C ILE A 280 13.79 -10.33 -5.18
N MET A 281 13.25 -9.98 -6.35
CA MET A 281 13.18 -10.89 -7.50
C MET A 281 14.56 -11.33 -8.01
N VAL A 282 15.52 -10.41 -8.12
CA VAL A 282 16.90 -10.76 -8.54
C VAL A 282 17.53 -11.73 -7.55
N THR A 283 17.39 -11.46 -6.25
CA THR A 283 17.98 -12.30 -5.20
C THR A 283 17.34 -13.70 -5.21
N THR A 284 16.01 -13.80 -5.26
CA THR A 284 15.33 -15.10 -5.27
C THR A 284 15.56 -15.87 -6.56
N ALA A 285 15.67 -15.20 -7.71
CA ALA A 285 16.07 -15.82 -8.96
C ALA A 285 17.53 -16.35 -8.89
N SER A 286 18.47 -15.54 -8.39
CA SER A 286 19.89 -15.92 -8.31
C SER A 286 20.17 -17.04 -7.31
N THR A 287 19.27 -17.29 -6.36
CA THR A 287 19.43 -18.30 -5.29
C THR A 287 18.49 -19.48 -5.46
N LEU A 288 17.18 -19.26 -5.47
CA LEU A 288 16.19 -20.33 -5.46
C LEU A 288 16.01 -20.94 -6.85
N PHE A 289 15.87 -20.09 -7.88
CA PHE A 289 15.63 -20.56 -9.25
C PHE A 289 16.85 -21.29 -9.83
N VAL A 290 18.04 -20.69 -9.70
CA VAL A 290 19.30 -21.29 -10.19
C VAL A 290 19.61 -22.63 -9.50
N HIS A 291 19.26 -22.79 -8.22
CA HIS A 291 19.46 -24.04 -7.48
C HIS A 291 18.25 -25.00 -7.55
N HIS A 292 17.26 -24.72 -8.41
CA HIS A 292 16.05 -25.53 -8.61
C HIS A 292 15.34 -25.88 -7.29
N ARG A 293 15.34 -24.96 -6.32
CA ARG A 293 14.67 -25.16 -5.02
C ARG A 293 13.21 -24.74 -5.16
N PRO A 294 12.23 -25.67 -5.05
CA PRO A 294 10.83 -25.29 -5.07
C PRO A 294 10.50 -24.46 -3.82
N MET A 295 9.72 -23.39 -3.99
CA MET A 295 9.12 -22.68 -2.87
C MET A 295 7.82 -23.39 -2.46
N LEU A 296 7.88 -24.07 -1.32
CA LEU A 296 6.77 -24.77 -0.69
C LEU A 296 6.08 -23.87 0.35
N THR A 297 6.82 -22.92 0.92
CA THR A 297 6.34 -22.01 1.98
C THR A 297 6.78 -20.57 1.71
N ALA A 298 6.06 -19.60 2.29
CA ALA A 298 6.45 -18.19 2.23
C ALA A 298 7.85 -17.96 2.81
N THR A 299 8.26 -18.80 3.77
CA THR A 299 9.55 -18.71 4.46
C THR A 299 10.72 -19.22 3.65
N ASP A 300 10.48 -19.95 2.56
CA ASP A 300 11.55 -20.37 1.66
C ASP A 300 12.21 -19.16 0.96
N ALA A 301 11.52 -18.03 0.90
CA ALA A 301 12.07 -16.75 0.45
C ALA A 301 13.22 -16.26 1.35
N ALA A 302 13.26 -16.69 2.62
CA ALA A 302 14.35 -16.37 3.53
C ALA A 302 15.67 -17.01 3.09
N TYR A 303 15.64 -18.16 2.41
CA TYR A 303 16.85 -18.80 1.88
C TYR A 303 17.57 -17.92 0.86
N ALA A 304 16.84 -17.03 0.19
CA ALA A 304 17.46 -16.07 -0.72
C ALA A 304 18.40 -15.08 -0.01
N LEU A 305 18.23 -14.87 1.30
CA LEU A 305 19.10 -14.03 2.12
C LEU A 305 20.28 -14.80 2.76
N GLU A 306 20.35 -16.13 2.63
CA GLU A 306 21.44 -16.93 3.21
C GLU A 306 22.85 -16.48 2.76
N PRO A 307 23.09 -16.11 1.49
CA PRO A 307 24.42 -15.65 1.08
C PRO A 307 24.90 -14.39 1.80
N LEU A 308 23.96 -13.54 2.26
CA LEU A 308 24.28 -12.32 3.01
C LEU A 308 24.37 -12.56 4.52
N ALA A 309 23.39 -13.27 5.08
CA ALA A 309 23.15 -13.32 6.52
C ALA A 309 23.34 -14.72 7.13
N GLY A 310 23.66 -15.72 6.31
CA GLY A 310 23.75 -17.12 6.72
C GLY A 310 22.51 -17.56 7.49
N ARG A 311 22.73 -18.18 8.67
CA ARG A 311 21.63 -18.64 9.55
C ARG A 311 20.73 -17.53 10.07
N LEU A 312 21.16 -16.26 10.02
CA LEU A 312 20.35 -15.13 10.45
C LEU A 312 19.31 -14.71 9.40
N ALA A 313 19.45 -15.16 8.16
CA ALA A 313 18.53 -14.89 7.06
C ALA A 313 17.07 -15.17 7.42
N ARG A 314 16.83 -16.32 8.08
CA ARG A 314 15.50 -16.73 8.56
C ARG A 314 14.87 -15.70 9.53
N TYR A 315 15.66 -15.20 10.46
CA TYR A 315 15.18 -14.26 11.47
C TYR A 315 14.95 -12.88 10.88
N LEU A 316 15.88 -12.43 10.03
CA LEU A 316 15.75 -11.17 9.31
C LEU A 316 14.49 -11.16 8.45
N PHE A 317 14.28 -12.19 7.64
CA PHE A 317 13.10 -12.28 6.80
C PHE A 317 11.79 -12.31 7.60
N ALA A 318 11.73 -13.13 8.65
CA ALA A 318 10.55 -13.21 9.51
C ALA A 318 10.24 -11.88 10.22
N ILE A 319 11.25 -11.18 10.73
CA ILE A 319 11.10 -9.83 11.31
C ILE A 319 10.57 -8.84 10.27
N GLY A 320 11.08 -8.91 9.03
CA GLY A 320 10.60 -8.10 7.91
C GLY A 320 9.12 -8.33 7.61
N LEU A 321 8.69 -9.58 7.48
CA LEU A 321 7.28 -9.96 7.24
C LEU A 321 6.36 -9.53 8.39
N ILE A 322 6.76 -9.78 9.64
CA ILE A 322 5.97 -9.35 10.81
C ILE A 322 5.85 -7.81 10.81
N GLY A 323 6.96 -7.12 10.59
CA GLY A 323 7.00 -5.65 10.51
C GLY A 323 6.07 -5.10 9.44
N SER A 324 6.19 -5.56 8.18
CA SER A 324 5.36 -5.04 7.10
C SER A 324 3.89 -5.38 7.28
N GLY A 325 3.59 -6.58 7.77
CA GLY A 325 2.21 -7.02 8.03
C GLY A 325 1.49 -6.22 9.10
N LEU A 326 2.19 -5.88 10.18
CA LEU A 326 1.63 -5.05 11.26
C LEU A 326 1.41 -3.58 10.83
N VAL A 327 2.04 -3.12 9.74
CA VAL A 327 1.71 -1.83 9.10
C VAL A 327 0.58 -1.99 8.07
N ALA A 328 0.65 -3.01 7.22
CA ALA A 328 -0.21 -3.20 6.07
C ALA A 328 -1.65 -3.56 6.45
N ILE A 329 -1.84 -4.50 7.38
CA ILE A 329 -3.20 -4.97 7.75
C ILE A 329 -4.07 -3.82 8.30
N PRO A 330 -3.59 -2.95 9.21
CA PRO A 330 -4.35 -1.78 9.63
C PRO A 330 -4.67 -0.80 8.48
N VAL A 331 -3.76 -0.63 7.51
CA VAL A 331 -4.01 0.19 6.31
C VAL A 331 -5.09 -0.44 5.42
N LEU A 332 -5.04 -1.76 5.19
CA LEU A 332 -6.06 -2.52 4.48
C LEU A 332 -7.42 -2.36 5.16
N LEU A 333 -7.50 -2.58 6.48
CA LEU A 333 -8.72 -2.42 7.28
C LEU A 333 -9.29 -1.00 7.19
N ARG A 334 -8.41 0.01 7.31
CA ARG A 334 -8.83 1.42 7.21
C ARG A 334 -9.36 1.77 5.82
N SER A 335 -8.66 1.33 4.77
CA SER A 335 -9.06 1.58 3.38
C SER A 335 -10.42 0.95 3.04
N THR A 336 -10.70 -0.26 3.53
CA THR A 336 -11.97 -0.96 3.32
C THR A 336 -13.14 -0.16 3.89
N PHE A 337 -13.02 0.31 5.13
CA PHE A 337 -14.08 1.12 5.70
C PHE A 337 -14.22 2.47 5.01
N TYR A 338 -13.13 3.14 4.65
CA TYR A 338 -13.25 4.41 3.94
C TYR A 338 -14.00 4.24 2.62
N ALA A 339 -13.79 3.11 1.93
CA ALA A 339 -14.58 2.74 0.77
C ALA A 339 -16.07 2.52 1.14
N VAL A 340 -16.36 1.65 2.10
CA VAL A 340 -17.74 1.30 2.50
C VAL A 340 -18.50 2.50 3.07
N SER A 341 -17.91 3.24 4.01
CA SER A 341 -18.51 4.43 4.63
C SER A 341 -18.77 5.52 3.59
N GLY A 342 -17.83 5.78 2.69
CA GLY A 342 -18.01 6.75 1.62
C GLY A 342 -19.09 6.32 0.62
N ALA A 343 -19.22 5.03 0.32
CA ALA A 343 -20.28 4.52 -0.56
C ALA A 343 -21.68 4.54 0.09
N CYS A 344 -21.75 4.42 1.43
CA CYS A 344 -22.98 4.58 2.20
C CYS A 344 -23.34 6.04 2.52
N GLY A 345 -22.49 7.01 2.12
CA GLY A 345 -22.68 8.43 2.43
C GLY A 345 -22.44 8.79 3.89
N TRP A 346 -21.77 7.92 4.65
CA TRP A 346 -21.41 8.19 6.05
C TRP A 346 -20.18 9.10 6.10
N SER A 347 -20.20 10.09 7.00
CA SER A 347 -19.00 10.90 7.23
C SER A 347 -17.93 10.03 7.92
N PRO A 348 -16.73 9.86 7.32
CA PRO A 348 -15.64 9.09 7.94
C PRO A 348 -15.19 9.68 9.28
N PHE A 349 -15.49 10.95 9.54
CA PHE A 349 -15.11 11.70 10.74
C PHE A 349 -16.21 11.77 11.81
N SER A 350 -17.37 11.14 11.60
CA SER A 350 -18.38 11.03 12.66
C SER A 350 -17.91 10.00 13.69
N GLY A 351 -17.19 10.49 14.71
CA GLY A 351 -16.42 9.73 15.72
C GLY A 351 -17.21 8.78 16.64
N GLY A 352 -18.01 7.90 16.07
CA GLY A 352 -18.70 6.82 16.78
C GLY A 352 -17.91 5.52 16.80
N ARG A 353 -18.20 4.66 17.79
CA ARG A 353 -17.75 3.25 17.88
C ARG A 353 -18.17 2.38 16.67
N SER A 354 -18.88 2.92 15.67
CA SER A 354 -19.33 2.19 14.47
C SER A 354 -18.16 1.82 13.52
N TRP A 355 -17.14 2.66 13.44
CA TRP A 355 -15.88 2.40 12.70
C TRP A 355 -15.19 1.12 13.17
N GLN A 356 -15.10 0.93 14.49
CA GLN A 356 -14.51 -0.26 15.10
C GLN A 356 -15.27 -1.54 14.73
N ARG A 357 -16.60 -1.46 14.57
CA ARG A 357 -17.43 -2.61 14.18
C ARG A 357 -17.18 -3.02 12.73
N GLY A 358 -17.05 -2.05 11.82
CA GLY A 358 -16.74 -2.32 10.41
C GLY A 358 -15.36 -2.96 10.23
N ILE A 359 -14.34 -2.41 10.90
CA ILE A 359 -12.98 -2.98 10.94
C ILE A 359 -13.02 -4.42 11.47
N TYR A 360 -13.75 -4.65 12.57
CA TYR A 360 -13.87 -5.98 13.16
C TYR A 360 -14.49 -7.00 12.19
N LEU A 361 -15.53 -6.62 11.46
CA LEU A 361 -16.16 -7.52 10.49
C LEU A 361 -15.22 -7.91 9.35
N VAL A 362 -14.41 -6.96 8.85
CA VAL A 362 -13.43 -7.23 7.79
C VAL A 362 -12.32 -8.15 8.31
N LEU A 363 -11.79 -7.86 9.50
CA LEU A 363 -10.76 -8.70 10.11
C LEU A 363 -11.29 -10.11 10.42
N LEU A 364 -12.51 -10.21 10.95
CA LEU A 364 -13.18 -11.48 11.22
C LEU A 364 -13.39 -12.27 9.91
N ALA A 365 -13.85 -11.63 8.85
CA ALA A 365 -14.01 -12.27 7.54
C ALA A 365 -12.68 -12.80 7.01
N ALA A 366 -11.58 -12.04 7.16
CA ALA A 366 -10.25 -12.48 6.78
C ALA A 366 -9.78 -13.69 7.62
N VAL A 367 -9.98 -13.65 8.95
CA VAL A 367 -9.65 -14.78 9.84
C VAL A 367 -10.45 -16.04 9.48
N VAL A 368 -11.75 -15.89 9.21
CA VAL A 368 -12.60 -17.00 8.75
C VAL A 368 -12.08 -17.55 7.42
N LEU A 369 -11.71 -16.68 6.48
CA LEU A 369 -11.13 -17.10 5.20
C LEU A 369 -9.82 -17.88 5.40
N THR A 370 -8.92 -17.39 6.27
CA THR A 370 -7.64 -18.07 6.57
C THR A 370 -7.85 -19.42 7.29
N PHE A 371 -8.81 -19.53 8.22
CA PHE A 371 -9.12 -20.83 8.84
C PHE A 371 -9.82 -21.78 7.87
N THR A 372 -10.65 -21.26 6.97
CA THR A 372 -11.31 -22.06 5.93
C THR A 372 -10.28 -22.63 4.97
N SER A 373 -9.29 -21.84 4.55
CA SER A 373 -8.20 -22.34 3.69
C SER A 373 -7.38 -23.42 4.41
N LEU A 374 -7.10 -23.26 5.71
CA LEU A 374 -6.42 -24.27 6.52
C LEU A 374 -7.24 -25.56 6.63
N ALA A 375 -8.55 -25.46 6.85
CA ALA A 375 -9.46 -26.61 6.91
C ALA A 375 -9.56 -27.36 5.56
N LEU A 376 -9.45 -26.63 4.46
CA LEU A 376 -9.38 -27.17 3.10
C LEU A 376 -7.98 -27.65 2.71
N HIS A 377 -7.01 -27.61 3.62
CA HIS A 377 -5.61 -28.02 3.38
C HIS A 377 -4.94 -27.24 2.23
N ILE A 378 -5.41 -26.00 1.97
CA ILE A 378 -4.78 -25.10 1.00
C ILE A 378 -3.50 -24.54 1.62
N PRO A 379 -2.32 -24.71 0.99
CA PRO A 379 -1.07 -24.21 1.54
C PRO A 379 -1.08 -22.68 1.57
N GLY A 380 -0.51 -22.09 2.63
CA GLY A 380 -0.53 -20.63 2.83
C GLY A 380 0.09 -19.85 1.66
N ILE A 381 1.10 -20.42 1.01
CA ILE A 381 1.75 -19.84 -0.17
C ILE A 381 0.80 -19.69 -1.37
N GLU A 382 -0.13 -20.64 -1.55
CA GLU A 382 -1.14 -20.57 -2.61
C GLU A 382 -2.21 -19.53 -2.28
N LEU A 383 -2.64 -19.46 -1.02
CA LEU A 383 -3.55 -18.41 -0.57
C LEU A 383 -2.97 -17.02 -0.87
N ILE A 384 -1.68 -16.81 -0.58
CA ILE A 384 -0.97 -15.57 -0.88
C ILE A 384 -0.97 -15.29 -2.39
N PHE A 385 -0.55 -16.27 -3.19
CA PHE A 385 -0.43 -16.13 -4.63
C PHE A 385 -1.78 -15.80 -5.29
N TRP A 386 -2.84 -16.53 -4.95
CA TRP A 386 -4.18 -16.32 -5.51
C TRP A 386 -4.84 -15.03 -5.02
N SER A 387 -4.53 -14.57 -3.81
CA SER A 387 -5.02 -13.28 -3.31
C SER A 387 -4.47 -12.11 -4.14
N ASN A 388 -3.19 -12.19 -4.54
CA ASN A 388 -2.58 -11.19 -5.42
C ASN A 388 -3.10 -11.29 -6.87
N ILE A 389 -3.40 -12.49 -7.37
CA ILE A 389 -4.12 -12.63 -8.66
C ILE A 389 -5.50 -11.97 -8.60
N LEU A 390 -6.25 -12.20 -7.51
CA LEU A 390 -7.56 -11.56 -7.32
C LEU A 390 -7.45 -10.03 -7.29
N ALA A 391 -6.41 -9.50 -6.64
CA ALA A 391 -6.10 -8.08 -6.65
C ALA A 391 -5.86 -7.56 -8.09
N ALA A 392 -5.12 -8.30 -8.91
CA ALA A 392 -4.89 -7.96 -10.31
C ALA A 392 -6.17 -7.95 -11.17
N ILE A 393 -7.10 -8.88 -10.90
CA ILE A 393 -8.40 -8.95 -11.58
C ILE A 393 -9.26 -7.71 -11.24
N ILE A 394 -9.20 -7.24 -9.99
CA ILE A 394 -10.02 -6.12 -9.50
C ILE A 394 -9.40 -4.76 -9.86
N ALA A 395 -8.07 -4.67 -9.87
CA ALA A 395 -7.31 -3.43 -10.13
C ALA A 395 -7.78 -2.63 -11.36
N PRO A 396 -7.99 -3.20 -12.57
CA PRO A 396 -8.37 -2.41 -13.74
C PRO A 396 -9.71 -1.67 -13.55
N LEU A 397 -10.69 -2.26 -12.85
CA LEU A 397 -11.96 -1.58 -12.56
C LEU A 397 -11.76 -0.34 -11.66
N LEU A 398 -10.82 -0.40 -10.73
CA LEU A 398 -10.49 0.72 -9.85
C LEU A 398 -9.70 1.80 -10.59
N VAL A 399 -8.76 1.40 -11.45
CA VAL A 399 -8.02 2.35 -12.30
C VAL A 399 -8.95 3.08 -13.27
N ILE A 400 -9.93 2.38 -13.86
CA ILE A 400 -10.97 3.00 -14.71
C ILE A 400 -11.75 4.05 -13.90
N SER A 401 -12.09 3.74 -12.65
CA SER A 401 -12.80 4.67 -11.77
C SER A 401 -11.98 5.94 -11.47
N ILE A 402 -10.67 5.78 -11.29
CA ILE A 402 -9.72 6.91 -11.12
C ILE A 402 -9.60 7.73 -12.40
N LEU A 403 -9.51 7.09 -13.57
CA LEU A 403 -9.46 7.75 -14.87
C LEU A 403 -10.72 8.61 -15.10
N TRP A 404 -11.88 8.07 -14.75
CA TRP A 404 -13.16 8.76 -14.85
C TRP A 404 -13.22 9.99 -13.93
N ILE A 405 -12.87 9.83 -12.66
CA ILE A 405 -12.89 10.94 -11.68
C ILE A 405 -11.84 12.01 -12.02
N GLY A 406 -10.61 11.60 -12.32
CA GLY A 406 -9.48 12.49 -12.55
C GLY A 406 -9.56 13.35 -13.80
N ASN A 407 -10.44 13.00 -14.76
CA ASN A 407 -10.68 13.80 -15.97
C ASN A 407 -11.92 14.71 -15.86
N GLN A 408 -12.70 14.63 -14.77
CA GLN A 408 -13.89 15.49 -14.60
C GLN A 408 -13.53 16.87 -14.06
N ARG A 409 -13.78 17.91 -14.85
CA ARG A 409 -13.53 19.32 -14.46
C ARG A 409 -14.28 19.75 -13.20
N ALA A 410 -15.51 19.29 -13.03
CA ALA A 410 -16.33 19.65 -11.87
C ALA A 410 -15.75 19.12 -10.54
N ILE A 411 -15.06 17.98 -10.56
CA ILE A 411 -14.38 17.42 -9.38
C ILE A 411 -13.00 18.06 -9.22
N MET A 412 -12.29 18.19 -10.33
CA MET A 412 -10.87 18.57 -10.34
C MET A 412 -10.62 20.08 -10.37
N LYS A 413 -11.65 20.94 -10.38
CA LYS A 413 -11.49 22.42 -10.31
C LYS A 413 -10.45 22.96 -11.31
N ASP A 414 -10.57 22.54 -12.57
CA ASP A 414 -9.63 22.80 -13.69
C ASP A 414 -8.20 22.25 -13.53
N GLN A 415 -7.95 21.41 -12.53
CA GLN A 415 -6.71 20.66 -12.32
C GLN A 415 -6.84 19.20 -12.77
N CYS A 416 -7.50 18.92 -13.91
CA CYS A 416 -7.64 17.56 -14.44
C CYS A 416 -6.27 16.87 -14.66
N LEU A 417 -6.30 15.54 -14.79
CA LEU A 417 -5.11 14.79 -15.18
C LEU A 417 -4.58 15.29 -16.53
N SER A 418 -3.24 15.37 -16.65
CA SER A 418 -2.63 15.73 -17.93
C SER A 418 -2.72 14.54 -18.89
N LEU A 419 -2.70 14.82 -20.20
CA LEU A 419 -2.79 13.80 -21.23
C LEU A 419 -1.80 12.63 -21.02
N PRO A 420 -0.51 12.85 -20.70
CA PRO A 420 0.40 11.74 -20.41
C PRO A 420 -0.05 10.85 -19.24
N HIS A 421 -0.57 11.42 -18.14
CA HIS A 421 -1.03 10.62 -17.00
C HIS A 421 -2.27 9.82 -17.37
N SER A 422 -3.23 10.43 -18.06
CA SER A 422 -4.43 9.72 -18.53
C SER A 422 -4.08 8.59 -19.51
N MET A 423 -3.10 8.78 -20.40
CA MET A 423 -2.61 7.73 -21.28
C MET A 423 -1.94 6.59 -20.49
N SER A 424 -1.11 6.89 -19.50
CA SER A 424 -0.51 5.88 -18.62
C SER A 424 -1.57 5.05 -17.90
N LEU A 425 -2.66 5.67 -17.43
CA LEU A 425 -3.79 4.97 -16.80
C LEU A 425 -4.53 4.05 -17.79
N VAL A 426 -4.69 4.47 -19.05
CA VAL A 426 -5.30 3.63 -20.09
C VAL A 426 -4.38 2.45 -20.42
N ILE A 427 -3.08 2.69 -20.56
CA ILE A 427 -2.08 1.64 -20.83
C ILE A 427 -2.07 0.60 -19.72
N ILE A 428 -2.09 1.02 -18.44
CA ILE A 428 -2.09 0.05 -17.35
C ILE A 428 -3.40 -0.74 -17.26
N VAL A 429 -4.55 -0.12 -17.53
CA VAL A 429 -5.82 -0.85 -17.64
C VAL A 429 -5.74 -1.91 -18.74
N PHE A 430 -5.20 -1.54 -19.91
CA PHE A 430 -5.02 -2.48 -21.00
C PHE A 430 -4.12 -3.66 -20.61
N ILE A 431 -2.98 -3.40 -19.97
CA ILE A 431 -2.04 -4.45 -19.52
C ILE A 431 -2.72 -5.37 -18.50
N LEU A 432 -3.40 -4.81 -17.50
CA LEU A 432 -4.10 -5.58 -16.47
C LEU A 432 -5.20 -6.45 -17.09
N VAL A 433 -6.06 -5.88 -17.94
CA VAL A 433 -7.13 -6.64 -18.61
C VAL A 433 -6.53 -7.72 -19.52
N ALA A 434 -5.52 -7.40 -20.33
CA ALA A 434 -4.85 -8.37 -21.19
C ALA A 434 -4.23 -9.52 -20.38
N SER A 435 -3.55 -9.20 -19.27
CA SER A 435 -2.92 -10.21 -18.40
C SER A 435 -3.97 -11.15 -17.76
N VAL A 436 -5.11 -10.61 -17.34
CA VAL A 436 -6.22 -11.39 -16.78
C VAL A 436 -6.88 -12.27 -17.84
N LEU A 437 -7.11 -11.75 -19.05
CA LEU A 437 -7.65 -12.53 -20.16
C LEU A 437 -6.70 -13.67 -20.56
N LEU A 438 -5.40 -13.41 -20.61
CA LEU A 438 -4.39 -14.44 -20.85
C LEU A 438 -4.38 -15.51 -19.77
N LEU A 439 -4.54 -15.13 -18.50
CA LEU A 439 -4.65 -16.08 -17.40
C LEU A 439 -5.87 -16.99 -17.55
N PHE A 440 -7.05 -16.42 -17.83
CA PHE A 440 -8.26 -17.21 -18.08
C PHE A 440 -8.10 -18.11 -19.31
N TYR A 441 -7.48 -17.61 -20.38
CA TYR A 441 -7.18 -18.43 -21.54
C TYR A 441 -6.32 -19.64 -21.19
N GLN A 442 -5.24 -19.47 -20.40
CA GLN A 442 -4.37 -20.56 -19.98
C GLN A 442 -5.04 -21.54 -18.99
N LEU A 443 -5.95 -21.05 -18.15
CA LEU A 443 -6.69 -21.89 -17.20
C LEU A 443 -7.70 -22.83 -17.89
N PHE A 444 -8.27 -22.38 -19.00
CA PHE A 444 -9.30 -23.12 -19.75
C PHE A 444 -8.80 -23.67 -21.09
N ALA A 445 -7.52 -23.45 -21.43
CA ALA A 445 -6.91 -24.06 -22.61
C ALA A 445 -6.77 -25.58 -22.39
N PRO A 446 -7.09 -26.39 -23.41
CA PRO A 446 -7.07 -27.85 -23.32
C PRO A 446 -5.67 -28.45 -23.25
#